data_AF-A0A6C2UM61-F1
#
_entry.id   AF-A0A6C2UM61-F1
#
_cell.length_a   1.000
_cell.length_b   1.000
_cell.length_c   1.000
_cell.angle_alpha   90.00
_cell.angle_beta   90.00
_cell.angle_gamma   90.00
#
_symmetry.space_group_name_H-M   'P 1'
#
loop_
_entity.id
_entity.type
_entity.pdbx_description
1 polymer ?
#
loop_
_entity_poly.entity_id
_entity_poly.type
_entity_poly.pdbx_seq_one_letter_code
_entity_poly.pdbx_strand_id
1 'polypeptide(L)'
;MGRWAKGAARLAAAMLVAGGCVYAQDGGAGSERVLTHADAAVVLARYSGLFDRYLGKDASLSECVSFLNKHGIYFGLLEVVNGSEFTVEDCARAMGQIELVFSGEAEYAHGKVNLSKNVESWEEFCILNDVKYVEAYESMRVLVRSAMVKLSE
;
A
#
# COMPACT_ATOMS: atom_id res chain seq x y z
N MET A 1 -23.35 5.18 21.72
CA MET A 1 -22.91 4.08 20.84
C MET A 1 -23.10 4.53 19.40
N GLY A 2 -22.08 5.19 18.83
CA GLY A 2 -22.24 5.97 17.60
C GLY A 2 -21.26 5.54 16.52
N ARG A 3 -21.82 4.97 15.44
CA ARG A 3 -21.41 5.10 14.03
C ARG A 3 -19.91 5.19 13.73
N TRP A 4 -19.28 4.03 13.50
CA TRP A 4 -18.00 3.89 12.80
C TRP A 4 -18.13 3.17 11.44
N ALA A 5 -19.33 3.15 10.87
CA ALA A 5 -19.51 2.70 9.49
C ALA A 5 -19.10 3.84 8.55
N LYS A 6 -18.24 3.52 7.56
CA LYS A 6 -17.81 4.32 6.39
C LYS A 6 -16.36 4.84 6.40
N GLY A 7 -15.38 3.97 6.72
CA GLY A 7 -13.95 4.24 6.49
C GLY A 7 -13.50 4.04 5.04
N ALA A 8 -14.02 3.02 4.33
CA ALA A 8 -13.51 2.59 3.03
C ALA A 8 -13.81 3.54 1.84
N ALA A 9 -14.85 4.38 1.94
CA ALA A 9 -15.28 5.25 0.82
C ALA A 9 -14.39 6.48 0.56
N ARG A 10 -13.28 6.66 1.30
CA ARG A 10 -12.40 7.84 1.18
C ARG A 10 -11.09 7.58 0.44
N LEU A 11 -10.87 6.36 -0.08
CA LEU A 11 -9.64 6.01 -0.79
C LEU A 11 -9.49 6.67 -2.17
N ALA A 12 -10.59 7.01 -2.86
CA ALA A 12 -10.52 7.56 -4.23
C ALA A 12 -10.43 9.10 -4.32
N ALA A 13 -10.79 9.83 -3.26
CA ALA A 13 -11.03 11.28 -3.39
C ALA A 13 -9.82 12.18 -3.06
N ALA A 14 -8.78 11.65 -2.39
CA ALA A 14 -7.66 12.47 -1.93
C ALA A 14 -6.52 12.65 -2.96
N MET A 15 -6.49 11.87 -4.05
CA MET A 15 -5.42 11.96 -5.06
C MET A 15 -5.76 12.84 -6.28
N LEU A 16 -6.93 13.51 -6.30
CA LEU A 16 -7.48 14.13 -7.51
C LEU A 16 -7.48 15.67 -7.55
N VAL A 17 -6.75 16.35 -6.66
CA VAL A 17 -6.71 17.83 -6.66
C VAL A 17 -5.29 18.36 -6.63
N ALA A 18 -4.60 18.31 -7.77
CA ALA A 18 -3.71 19.38 -8.20
C ALA A 18 -3.25 19.15 -9.65
N GLY A 19 -3.65 20.05 -10.54
CA GLY A 19 -2.85 20.41 -11.72
C GLY A 19 -3.27 19.73 -13.01
N GLY A 20 -4.19 20.36 -13.74
CA GLY A 20 -4.30 20.15 -15.17
C GLY A 20 -3.10 20.71 -15.94
N CYS A 21 -3.12 20.42 -17.25
CA CYS A 21 -2.37 20.99 -18.36
C CYS A 21 -1.05 20.31 -18.82
N VAL A 22 -1.16 19.75 -20.05
CA VAL A 22 -0.25 19.87 -21.21
C VAL A 22 0.66 18.66 -21.56
N TYR A 23 0.44 18.23 -22.82
CA TYR A 23 1.23 17.41 -23.76
C TYR A 23 2.73 17.19 -23.46
N ALA A 24 3.21 15.97 -23.73
CA ALA A 24 3.98 15.63 -24.96
C ALA A 24 4.72 14.29 -24.79
N GLN A 25 4.88 13.59 -25.91
CA GLN A 25 5.65 12.35 -26.06
C GLN A 25 7.09 12.47 -25.55
N ASP A 26 7.62 11.40 -24.96
CA ASP A 26 8.94 10.93 -25.35
C ASP A 26 9.03 9.41 -25.25
N GLY A 27 9.43 8.79 -26.35
CA GLY A 27 9.59 7.35 -26.55
C GLY A 27 10.91 6.87 -25.99
N GLY A 28 11.16 7.10 -24.70
CA GLY A 28 12.23 6.43 -23.98
C GLY A 28 11.76 5.03 -23.61
N ALA A 29 12.34 3.99 -24.20
CA ALA A 29 12.33 2.64 -23.64
C ALA A 29 13.12 2.64 -22.32
N GLY A 30 12.56 3.32 -21.31
CA GLY A 30 13.03 3.22 -19.94
C GLY A 30 12.73 1.82 -19.47
N SER A 31 13.75 1.12 -18.98
CA SER A 31 13.58 -0.16 -18.28
C SER A 31 12.42 0.01 -17.30
N GLU A 32 11.33 -0.73 -17.51
CA GLU A 32 10.15 -0.63 -16.65
C GLU A 32 10.60 -0.99 -15.23
N ARG A 33 10.75 0.02 -14.38
CA ARG A 33 11.16 -0.20 -13.00
C ARG A 33 10.06 -1.00 -12.31
N VAL A 34 10.42 -2.19 -11.87
CA VAL A 34 9.53 -3.10 -11.15
C VAL A 34 9.24 -2.51 -9.77
N LEU A 35 7.98 -2.57 -9.34
CA LEU A 35 7.57 -2.18 -7.99
C LEU A 35 8.12 -3.22 -7.02
N THR A 36 8.92 -2.79 -6.04
CA THR A 36 9.51 -3.71 -5.05
C THR A 36 8.75 -3.68 -3.72
N HIS A 37 8.99 -4.68 -2.88
CA HIS A 37 8.46 -4.72 -1.52
C HIS A 37 8.89 -3.51 -0.68
N ALA A 38 10.12 -3.01 -0.89
CA ALA A 38 10.62 -1.81 -0.22
C ALA A 38 9.84 -0.57 -0.65
N ASP A 39 9.59 -0.42 -1.95
CA ASP A 39 8.80 0.68 -2.50
C ASP A 39 7.36 0.66 -1.95
N ALA A 40 6.70 -0.51 -1.98
CA ALA A 40 5.35 -0.68 -1.48
C ALA A 40 5.23 -0.37 0.02
N ALA A 41 6.18 -0.83 0.84
CA ALA A 41 6.20 -0.53 2.28
C ALA A 41 6.30 0.97 2.54
N VAL A 42 7.15 1.69 1.81
CA VAL A 42 7.28 3.15 1.93
C VAL A 42 6.00 3.85 1.46
N VAL A 43 5.43 3.46 0.32
CA VAL A 43 4.21 4.10 -0.21
C VAL A 43 3.03 3.90 0.72
N LEU A 44 2.79 2.67 1.18
CA LEU A 44 1.69 2.38 2.10
C LEU A 44 1.87 3.07 3.45
N ALA A 45 3.09 3.15 3.97
CA ALA A 45 3.35 3.72 5.30
C ALA A 45 3.37 5.26 5.29
N ARG A 46 3.92 5.91 4.25
CA ARG A 46 4.17 7.37 4.21
C ARG A 46 3.27 8.15 3.27
N TYR A 47 2.79 7.55 2.20
CA TYR A 47 2.14 8.28 1.10
C TYR A 47 0.68 7.91 0.89
N SER A 48 0.18 6.87 1.56
CA SER A 48 -1.23 6.47 1.52
C SER A 48 -2.16 7.44 2.27
N GLY A 49 -1.62 8.28 3.17
CA GLY A 49 -2.41 9.10 4.08
C GLY A 49 -2.98 8.34 5.28
N LEU A 50 -2.82 7.00 5.33
CA LEU A 50 -3.41 6.15 6.36
C LEU A 50 -2.71 6.30 7.71
N PHE A 51 -1.40 6.56 7.69
CA PHE A 51 -0.55 6.52 8.87
C PHE A 51 0.19 7.84 9.15
N ASP A 52 -0.21 8.95 8.50
CA ASP A 52 0.44 10.27 8.61
C ASP A 52 0.55 10.80 10.06
N ARG A 53 -0.32 10.32 10.95
CA ARG A 53 -0.28 10.68 12.39
C ARG A 53 0.76 9.88 13.19
N TYR A 54 1.22 8.75 12.66
CA TYR A 54 2.05 7.77 13.36
C TYR A 54 3.47 7.70 12.81
N LEU A 55 3.66 8.01 11.52
CA LEU A 55 4.97 8.04 10.87
C LEU A 55 5.29 9.44 10.37
N GLY A 56 6.51 9.88 10.67
CA GLY A 56 7.04 11.12 10.12
C GLY A 56 7.21 11.02 8.61
N LYS A 57 7.07 12.16 7.92
CA LYS A 57 7.26 12.24 6.47
C LYS A 57 8.65 11.81 6.01
N ASP A 58 9.64 11.79 6.89
CA ASP A 58 11.03 11.41 6.59
C ASP A 58 11.40 10.03 7.16
N ALA A 59 10.41 9.23 7.57
CA ALA A 59 10.67 7.90 8.09
C ALA A 59 11.46 7.04 7.09
N SER A 60 12.51 6.41 7.61
CA SER A 60 13.36 5.48 6.86
C SER A 60 12.58 4.24 6.44
N LEU A 61 13.12 3.49 5.46
CA LEU A 61 12.55 2.21 5.04
C LEU A 61 12.38 1.24 6.23
N SER A 62 13.40 1.17 7.11
CA SER A 62 13.37 0.29 8.28
C SER A 62 12.24 0.67 9.25
N GLU A 63 12.02 1.97 9.47
CA GLU A 63 10.91 2.45 10.31
C GLU A 63 9.55 2.14 9.67
N CYS A 64 9.41 2.32 8.35
CA CYS A 64 8.18 1.99 7.64
C CYS A 64 7.84 0.49 7.77
N VAL A 65 8.81 -0.38 7.47
CA VAL A 65 8.63 -1.84 7.55
C VAL A 65 8.36 -2.29 8.99
N SER A 66 9.13 -1.75 9.96
CA SER A 66 8.93 -2.07 11.37
C SER A 66 7.56 -1.63 11.87
N PHE A 67 7.07 -0.48 11.43
CA PHE A 67 5.75 0.02 11.79
C PHE A 67 4.65 -0.90 11.24
N LEU A 68 4.68 -1.19 9.94
CA LEU A 68 3.69 -2.07 9.30
C LEU A 68 3.66 -3.46 9.95
N ASN A 69 4.84 -4.06 10.15
CA ASN A 69 4.96 -5.37 10.80
C ASN A 69 4.45 -5.36 12.25
N LYS A 70 4.69 -4.27 13.01
CA LYS A 70 4.18 -4.12 14.38
C LYS A 70 2.65 -4.10 14.43
N HIS A 71 2.00 -3.61 13.37
CA HIS A 71 0.55 -3.63 13.21
C HIS A 71 0.03 -4.89 12.50
N GLY A 72 0.90 -5.89 12.26
CA GLY A 72 0.55 -7.15 11.64
C GLY A 72 0.37 -7.11 10.13
N ILE A 73 0.65 -5.97 9.48
CA ILE A 73 0.71 -5.84 8.02
C ILE A 73 2.09 -6.32 7.58
N TYR A 74 2.15 -7.55 7.11
CA TYR A 74 3.43 -8.25 7.00
C TYR A 74 4.25 -7.83 5.78
N PHE A 75 5.51 -7.45 6.00
CA PHE A 75 6.52 -7.28 4.97
C PHE A 75 7.74 -8.10 5.38
N GLY A 76 8.06 -9.11 4.58
CA GLY A 76 9.19 -9.99 4.85
C GLY A 76 10.52 -9.29 4.63
N LEU A 77 11.47 -9.53 5.53
CA LEU A 77 12.75 -8.84 5.53
C LEU A 77 13.59 -9.17 4.29
N LEU A 78 13.57 -10.44 3.85
CA LEU A 78 14.36 -10.88 2.71
C LEU A 78 13.84 -10.29 1.41
N GLU A 79 12.52 -10.24 1.24
CA GLU A 79 11.85 -9.68 0.09
C GLU A 79 12.14 -8.18 -0.04
N VAL A 80 12.15 -7.45 1.08
CA VAL A 80 12.52 -6.04 1.13
C VAL A 80 14.00 -5.83 0.78
N VAL A 81 14.91 -6.60 1.38
CA VAL A 81 16.36 -6.42 1.19
C VAL A 81 16.82 -6.84 -0.20
N ASN A 82 16.25 -7.91 -0.77
CA ASN A 82 16.62 -8.41 -2.09
C ASN A 82 15.99 -7.62 -3.24
N GLY A 83 15.13 -6.64 -2.94
CA GLY A 83 14.39 -5.89 -3.96
C GLY A 83 13.42 -6.78 -4.74
N SER A 84 12.83 -7.79 -4.08
CA SER A 84 11.85 -8.67 -4.71
C SER A 84 10.67 -7.85 -5.22
N GLU A 85 10.20 -8.23 -6.41
CA GLU A 85 8.96 -7.70 -6.98
C GLU A 85 7.83 -7.84 -5.98
N PHE A 86 7.04 -6.77 -5.86
CA PHE A 86 5.80 -6.73 -5.12
C PHE A 86 4.67 -6.88 -6.13
N THR A 87 3.88 -7.95 -6.03
CA THR A 87 2.86 -8.26 -7.02
C THR A 87 1.49 -7.69 -6.64
N VAL A 88 0.51 -7.90 -7.52
CA VAL A 88 -0.88 -7.50 -7.24
C VAL A 88 -1.49 -8.35 -6.11
N GLU A 89 -1.09 -9.61 -5.99
CA GLU A 89 -1.48 -10.52 -4.90
C GLU A 89 -0.87 -10.08 -3.56
N ASP A 90 0.39 -9.62 -3.56
CA ASP A 90 0.99 -9.00 -2.38
C ASP A 90 0.24 -7.73 -1.96
N CYS A 91 -0.24 -6.95 -2.93
CA CYS A 91 -1.07 -5.78 -2.69
C CYS A 91 -2.41 -6.16 -2.04
N ALA A 92 -3.08 -7.20 -2.57
CA ALA A 92 -4.33 -7.72 -2.00
C ALA A 92 -4.14 -8.09 -0.52
N ARG A 93 -3.05 -8.80 -0.22
CA ARG A 93 -2.69 -9.16 1.15
C ARG A 93 -2.46 -7.93 2.01
N ALA A 94 -1.58 -7.02 1.60
CA ALA A 94 -1.26 -5.84 2.41
C ALA A 94 -2.51 -4.97 2.67
N MET A 95 -3.31 -4.72 1.64
CA MET A 95 -4.54 -3.92 1.73
C MET A 95 -5.63 -4.61 2.57
N GLY A 96 -5.81 -5.93 2.41
CA GLY A 96 -6.74 -6.69 3.24
C GLY A 96 -6.35 -6.69 4.72
N GLN A 97 -5.05 -6.84 5.01
CA GLN A 97 -4.54 -6.73 6.38
C GLN A 97 -4.74 -5.33 6.96
N ILE A 98 -4.51 -4.28 6.15
CA ILE A 98 -4.79 -2.88 6.52
C ILE A 98 -6.27 -2.71 6.86
N GLU A 99 -7.19 -3.17 5.99
CA GLU A 99 -8.63 -3.03 6.21
C GLU A 99 -9.07 -3.68 7.52
N LEU A 100 -8.63 -4.91 7.79
CA LEU A 100 -8.93 -5.62 9.04
C LEU A 100 -8.40 -4.90 10.28
N VAL A 101 -7.21 -4.30 10.18
CA VAL A 101 -6.63 -3.51 11.30
C VAL A 101 -7.46 -2.25 11.55
N PHE A 102 -7.88 -1.55 10.50
CA PHE A 102 -8.66 -0.32 10.63
C PHE A 102 -10.12 -0.55 11.00
N SER A 103 -10.72 -1.67 10.60
CA SER A 103 -12.08 -2.06 11.01
C SER A 103 -12.14 -2.54 12.46
N GLY A 104 -10.99 -2.95 13.02
CA GLY A 104 -10.90 -3.56 14.35
C GLY A 104 -11.28 -5.04 14.37
N GLU A 105 -11.36 -5.67 13.19
CA GLU A 105 -11.71 -7.09 13.01
C GLU A 105 -10.48 -7.99 12.79
N ALA A 106 -9.27 -7.42 12.87
CA ALA A 106 -8.03 -8.17 12.71
C ALA A 106 -7.85 -9.25 13.79
N GLU A 107 -7.79 -10.49 13.35
CA GLU A 107 -7.24 -11.61 14.11
C GLU A 107 -5.75 -11.78 13.81
N TYR A 108 -4.96 -12.18 14.81
CA TYR A 108 -3.51 -12.29 14.66
C TYR A 108 -3.03 -13.71 14.88
N ALA A 109 -2.18 -14.19 13.96
CA ALA A 109 -1.44 -15.44 14.07
C ALA A 109 0.05 -15.16 13.84
N HIS A 110 0.90 -15.57 14.77
CA HIS A 110 2.36 -15.34 14.70
C HIS A 110 2.77 -13.87 14.45
N GLY A 111 2.02 -12.93 15.04
CA GLY A 111 2.29 -11.49 14.91
C GLY A 111 1.86 -10.88 13.57
N LYS A 112 1.14 -11.62 12.72
CA LYS A 112 0.61 -11.16 11.44
C LYS A 112 -0.90 -11.20 11.45
N VAL A 113 -1.55 -10.27 10.75
CA VAL A 113 -2.98 -10.32 10.53
C VAL A 113 -3.30 -11.57 9.70
N ASN A 114 -4.21 -12.37 10.22
CA ASN A 114 -4.62 -13.64 9.65
C ASN A 114 -5.87 -13.45 8.78
N LEU A 115 -5.95 -14.21 7.70
CA LEU A 115 -7.16 -14.25 6.87
C LEU A 115 -8.26 -15.02 7.62
N SER A 116 -9.50 -14.57 7.49
CA SER A 116 -10.64 -15.24 8.13
C SER A 116 -10.85 -16.63 7.52
N LYS A 117 -11.34 -17.58 8.32
CA LYS A 117 -11.50 -18.99 7.90
C LYS A 117 -12.51 -19.22 6.77
N ASN A 118 -13.32 -18.21 6.47
CA ASN A 118 -14.44 -18.31 5.53
C ASN A 118 -14.09 -17.77 4.14
N VAL A 119 -12.82 -17.39 3.90
CA VAL A 119 -12.35 -16.83 2.65
C VAL A 119 -11.05 -17.55 2.26
N GLU A 120 -10.90 -17.90 0.99
CA GLU A 120 -9.80 -18.75 0.51
C GLU A 120 -8.53 -17.95 0.18
N SER A 121 -8.68 -16.67 -0.18
CA SER A 121 -7.55 -15.78 -0.53
C SER A 121 -7.76 -14.32 -0.11
N TRP A 122 -6.67 -13.55 -0.15
CA TRP A 122 -6.74 -12.10 0.15
C TRP A 122 -7.44 -11.32 -0.95
N GLU A 123 -7.34 -11.78 -2.19
CA GLU A 123 -8.02 -11.24 -3.36
C GLU A 123 -9.54 -11.40 -3.21
N GLU A 124 -10.00 -12.60 -2.83
CA GLU A 124 -11.41 -12.87 -2.56
C GLU A 124 -11.90 -12.00 -1.40
N PHE A 125 -11.11 -11.89 -0.32
CA PHE A 125 -11.44 -11.00 0.80
C PHE A 125 -11.62 -9.56 0.33
N CYS A 126 -10.70 -9.05 -0.49
CA CYS A 126 -10.78 -7.69 -0.99
C CYS A 126 -12.00 -7.49 -1.89
N ILE A 127 -12.34 -8.46 -2.74
CA ILE A 127 -13.53 -8.41 -3.61
C ILE A 127 -14.81 -8.35 -2.76
N LEU A 128 -14.93 -9.22 -1.75
CA LEU A 128 -16.11 -9.29 -0.88
C LEU A 128 -16.29 -8.03 -0.02
N ASN A 129 -15.20 -7.35 0.33
CA ASN A 129 -15.21 -6.17 1.19
C ASN A 129 -15.02 -4.85 0.41
N ASP A 130 -15.09 -4.88 -0.92
CA ASP A 130 -14.92 -3.71 -1.80
C ASP A 130 -13.58 -2.96 -1.60
N VAL A 131 -12.53 -3.68 -1.21
CA VAL A 131 -11.17 -3.14 -1.06
C VAL A 131 -10.50 -3.04 -2.43
N LYS A 132 -10.16 -1.81 -2.83
CA LYS A 132 -9.62 -1.45 -4.16
C LYS A 132 -8.12 -1.74 -4.30
N TYR A 133 -7.72 -2.99 -4.11
CA TYR A 133 -6.30 -3.38 -4.08
C TYR A 133 -5.62 -3.30 -5.46
N VAL A 134 -6.35 -3.54 -6.55
CA VAL A 134 -5.83 -3.45 -7.92
C VAL A 134 -5.55 -1.98 -8.26
N GLU A 135 -6.47 -1.08 -7.95
CA GLU A 135 -6.30 0.35 -8.16
C GLU A 135 -5.20 0.93 -7.27
N ALA A 136 -5.08 0.44 -6.03
CA ALA A 136 -3.98 0.79 -5.14
C ALA A 136 -2.63 0.33 -5.72
N TYR A 137 -2.55 -0.90 -6.24
CA TYR A 137 -1.36 -1.45 -6.87
C TYR A 137 -0.90 -0.60 -8.07
N GLU A 138 -1.81 -0.29 -8.99
CA GLU A 138 -1.51 0.55 -10.14
C GLU A 138 -1.10 1.98 -9.74
N SER A 139 -1.74 2.54 -8.71
CA SER A 139 -1.35 3.84 -8.16
C SER A 139 0.08 3.81 -7.60
N MET A 140 0.46 2.74 -6.88
CA MET A 140 1.83 2.57 -6.39
C MET A 140 2.85 2.47 -7.53
N ARG A 141 2.54 1.70 -8.59
CA ARG A 141 3.38 1.60 -9.79
C ARG A 141 3.61 2.97 -10.44
N VAL A 142 2.55 3.77 -10.60
CA VAL A 142 2.65 5.13 -11.17
C VAL A 142 3.46 6.05 -10.28
N LEU A 143 3.27 6.00 -8.95
CA LEU A 143 4.01 6.81 -7.99
C LEU A 143 5.51 6.50 -8.03
N VAL A 144 5.89 5.23 -8.03
CA VAL A 144 7.32 4.83 -8.07
C VAL A 144 7.97 5.21 -9.39
N ARG A 145 7.22 5.13 -10.50
CA ARG A 145 7.66 5.62 -11.81
C ARG A 145 7.88 7.14 -11.80
N SER A 146 7.03 7.90 -11.11
CA SER A 146 7.03 9.37 -11.14
C SER A 146 7.95 10.01 -10.09
N ALA A 147 8.13 9.40 -8.92
CA ALA A 147 8.82 9.97 -7.77
C ALA A 147 10.34 10.09 -7.96
N MET A 148 10.94 9.45 -8.96
CA MET A 148 12.37 9.64 -9.27
C MET A 148 12.69 10.86 -10.14
N VAL A 149 11.69 11.61 -10.62
CA VAL A 149 11.98 12.92 -11.26
C VAL A 149 12.35 13.99 -10.21
N LYS A 150 12.05 13.77 -8.91
CA LYS A 150 12.18 14.81 -7.86
C LYS A 150 13.07 14.45 -6.66
N LEU A 151 13.71 13.28 -6.65
CA LEU A 151 14.63 12.89 -5.56
C LEU A 151 16.12 12.98 -5.97
N SER A 152 16.41 13.49 -7.16
CA SER A 152 17.76 13.71 -7.69
C SER A 152 18.10 15.19 -7.92
N GLU A 153 17.35 16.12 -7.33
CA GLU A 153 17.67 17.56 -7.28
C GLU A 153 17.88 18.02 -5.84
#